data_AF-A0A956B8R3-F1
#
_entry.id   AF-A0A956B8R3-F1
#
_cell.length_a   1.000
_cell.length_b   1.000
_cell.length_c   1.000
_cell.angle_alpha   90.00
_cell.angle_beta   90.00
_cell.angle_gamma   90.00
#
_symmetry.space_group_name_H-M   'P 1'
#
loop_
_entity.id
_entity.type
_entity.pdbx_description
1 polymer ?
#
loop_
_entity_poly.entity_id
_entity_poly.type
_entity_poly.pdbx_seq_one_letter_code
_entity_poly.pdbx_strand_id
1 'polypeptide(L)'
;MGGFQAFSIGGIPVHFTLWYFFILLYWMRGGAQSGLTWGLVITFSILVHEFGHALVARYFRLSPWVELHGWGGLTHHDRAARDRDDALIIVAGPAAGLVLGGLVWAGSRFIDPAWLAENYVVDGIIDNLLYVNLGWSLVNLAPLWPLDGGQLFRLGLIK
;
A
#
# COMPACT_ATOMS: atom_id res chain seq x y z
N MET A 1 13.44 14.37 3.54
CA MET A 1 13.30 14.39 5.01
C MET A 1 12.44 15.59 5.38
N GLY A 2 11.12 15.42 5.40
CA GLY A 2 10.16 16.52 5.61
C GLY A 2 8.78 16.06 6.08
N GLY A 3 8.69 14.84 6.63
CA GLY A 3 7.47 14.31 7.23
C GLY A 3 7.45 14.47 8.74
N PHE A 4 6.26 14.60 9.32
CA PHE A 4 6.05 14.54 10.76
C PHE A 4 5.54 13.14 11.14
N GLN A 5 5.94 12.65 12.31
CA GLN A 5 5.42 11.40 12.83
C GLN A 5 3.95 11.61 13.25
N ALA A 6 3.03 10.84 12.67
CA ALA A 6 1.62 10.94 12.99
C ALA A 6 1.22 9.97 14.10
N PHE A 7 1.61 8.71 13.96
CA PHE A 7 1.30 7.65 14.92
C PHE A 7 2.29 6.49 14.80
N SER A 8 2.13 5.45 15.63
CA SER A 8 2.85 4.19 15.49
C SER A 8 1.89 3.01 15.60
N ILE A 9 2.09 1.97 14.80
CA ILE A 9 1.32 0.73 14.86
C ILE A 9 2.28 -0.39 15.24
N GLY A 10 2.03 -1.04 16.38
CA GLY A 10 2.88 -2.13 16.89
C GLY A 10 4.32 -1.71 17.17
N GLY A 11 4.63 -0.41 17.27
CA GLY A 11 5.99 0.11 17.41
C GLY A 11 6.70 0.45 16.10
N ILE A 12 6.02 0.36 14.96
CA ILE A 12 6.50 0.85 13.65
C ILE A 12 5.98 2.28 13.47
N PRO A 13 6.84 3.31 13.43
CA PRO A 13 6.42 4.70 13.24
C PRO A 13 5.86 4.94 11.84
N VAL A 14 4.80 5.75 11.75
CA VAL A 14 4.20 6.19 10.48
C VAL A 14 4.29 7.71 10.40
N HIS A 15 4.90 8.18 9.31
CA HIS A 15 5.13 9.59 9.03
C HIS A 15 4.30 10.02 7.84
N PHE A 16 3.88 11.28 7.84
CA PHE A 16 3.23 11.91 6.70
C PHE A 16 4.02 13.13 6.27
N THR A 17 4.23 13.25 4.96
CA THR A 17 4.72 14.50 4.37
C THR A 17 3.54 15.42 4.03
N LEU A 18 3.78 16.73 3.98
CA LEU A 18 2.74 17.70 3.56
C LEU A 18 2.19 17.41 2.15
N TRP A 19 3.03 16.88 1.26
CA TRP A 19 2.64 16.50 -0.10
C TRP A 19 1.56 15.41 -0.14
N TYR A 20 1.51 14.53 0.88
CA TYR A 20 0.45 13.55 1.00
C TYR A 20 -0.93 14.21 1.14
N PHE A 21 -1.02 15.25 1.98
CA PHE A 21 -2.28 15.96 2.17
C PHE A 21 -2.69 16.78 0.95
N PHE A 22 -1.73 17.32 0.18
CA PHE A 22 -2.04 17.99 -1.08
C PHE A 22 -2.62 17.05 -2.13
N ILE A 23 -2.12 15.81 -2.24
CA ILE A 23 -2.71 14.84 -3.18
C ILE A 23 -4.10 14.40 -2.72
N LEU A 24 -4.33 14.21 -1.41
CA LEU A 24 -5.67 13.93 -0.89
C LEU A 24 -6.64 15.09 -1.20
N LEU A 25 -6.22 16.33 -0.99
CA LEU A 25 -7.02 17.52 -1.30
C LEU A 25 -7.30 17.64 -2.80
N TYR A 26 -6.33 17.30 -3.66
CA TYR A 26 -6.52 17.26 -5.10
C TYR A 26 -7.67 16.31 -5.47
N TRP A 27 -7.75 15.12 -4.88
CA TRP A 27 -8.83 14.18 -5.14
C TRP A 27 -10.22 14.69 -4.72
N MET A 28 -10.31 15.57 -3.71
CA MET A 28 -11.58 16.22 -3.31
C MET A 28 -12.22 17.05 -4.43
N ARG A 29 -11.45 17.44 -5.46
CA ARG A 29 -11.98 18.22 -6.59
C ARG A 29 -12.97 17.45 -7.45
N GLY A 30 -12.94 16.12 -7.40
CA GLY A 30 -13.91 15.23 -8.07
C GLY A 30 -15.24 15.08 -7.31
N GLY A 31 -15.41 15.79 -6.19
CA GLY A 31 -16.53 15.67 -5.28
C GLY A 31 -16.05 15.31 -3.87
N ALA A 32 -16.68 15.90 -2.85
CA ALA A 32 -16.26 15.67 -1.46
C ALA A 32 -16.42 14.21 -1.05
N GLN A 33 -17.53 13.57 -1.44
CA GLN A 33 -17.81 12.17 -1.10
C GLN A 33 -16.87 11.20 -1.84
N SER A 34 -16.78 11.30 -3.17
CA SER A 34 -15.90 10.47 -3.99
C SER A 34 -14.43 10.65 -3.61
N GLY A 35 -13.98 11.89 -3.43
CA GLY A 35 -12.63 12.22 -3.00
C GLY A 35 -12.31 11.64 -1.62
N LEU A 36 -13.21 11.78 -0.65
CA LEU A 36 -13.01 11.23 0.71
C LEU A 36 -12.94 9.71 0.68
N THR A 37 -13.86 9.06 -0.02
CA THR A 37 -13.86 7.61 -0.19
C THR A 37 -12.56 7.13 -0.82
N TRP A 38 -12.14 7.73 -1.94
CA TRP A 38 -10.89 7.39 -2.61
C TRP A 38 -9.68 7.62 -1.69
N GLY A 39 -9.62 8.78 -1.04
CA GLY A 39 -8.54 9.16 -0.13
C GLY A 39 -8.38 8.20 1.04
N LEU A 40 -9.49 7.74 1.63
CA LEU A 40 -9.47 6.75 2.71
C LEU A 40 -9.02 5.38 2.20
N VAL A 41 -9.58 4.91 1.08
CA VAL A 41 -9.25 3.61 0.49
C VAL A 41 -7.79 3.53 0.07
N ILE A 42 -7.28 4.56 -0.64
CA ILE A 42 -5.89 4.58 -1.09
C ILE A 42 -4.93 4.67 0.10
N THR A 43 -5.24 5.48 1.12
CA THR A 43 -4.40 5.57 2.33
C THR A 43 -4.34 4.25 3.05
N PHE A 44 -5.48 3.60 3.25
CA PHE A 44 -5.53 2.29 3.88
C PHE A 44 -4.77 1.23 3.08
N SER A 45 -4.95 1.20 1.77
CA SER A 45 -4.30 0.21 0.89
C SER A 45 -2.78 0.40 0.84
N ILE A 46 -2.30 1.65 0.74
CA ILE A 46 -0.87 1.96 0.82
C ILE A 46 -0.32 1.52 2.17
N LEU A 47 -1.00 1.82 3.28
CA LEU A 47 -0.55 1.39 4.60
C LEU A 47 -0.46 -0.14 4.67
N VAL A 48 -1.43 -0.89 4.16
CA VAL A 48 -1.38 -2.36 4.16
C VAL A 48 -0.18 -2.88 3.35
N HIS A 49 0.07 -2.29 2.17
CA HIS A 49 1.25 -2.60 1.36
C HIS A 49 2.55 -2.31 2.11
N GLU A 50 2.73 -1.09 2.63
CA GLU A 50 3.95 -0.70 3.35
C GLU A 50 4.16 -1.51 4.63
N PHE A 51 3.09 -1.84 5.35
CA PHE A 51 3.19 -2.72 6.51
C PHE A 51 3.56 -4.15 6.12
N GLY A 52 3.23 -4.62 4.92
CA GLY A 52 3.75 -5.88 4.40
C GLY A 52 5.28 -5.90 4.41
N HIS A 53 5.91 -4.88 3.83
CA HIS A 53 7.38 -4.71 3.89
C HIS A 53 7.88 -4.58 5.33
N ALA A 54 7.28 -3.67 6.10
CA ALA A 54 7.76 -3.33 7.44
C ALA A 54 7.69 -4.52 8.40
N LEU A 55 6.64 -5.35 8.34
CA LEU A 55 6.50 -6.54 9.19
C LEU A 55 7.57 -7.58 8.87
N VAL A 56 7.90 -7.80 7.59
CA VAL A 56 8.95 -8.74 7.21
C VAL A 56 10.34 -8.18 7.52
N ALA A 57 10.58 -6.88 7.33
CA ALA A 57 11.82 -6.23 7.76
C ALA A 57 12.04 -6.39 9.28
N ARG A 58 10.97 -6.20 10.06
CA ARG A 58 11.02 -6.39 11.51
C ARG A 58 11.23 -7.86 11.92
N TYR A 59 10.69 -8.82 11.18
CA TYR A 59 10.98 -10.24 11.38
C TYR A 59 12.49 -10.51 11.25
N PHE A 60 13.17 -9.84 10.31
CA PHE A 60 14.63 -9.85 10.18
C PHE A 60 15.37 -8.95 11.17
N ARG A 61 14.69 -8.45 12.21
CA ARG A 61 15.23 -7.61 13.30
C ARG A 61 15.78 -6.26 12.82
N LEU A 62 15.29 -5.77 11.69
CA LEU A 62 15.57 -4.42 11.22
C LEU A 62 14.65 -3.41 11.93
N SER A 63 14.97 -2.12 11.81
CA SER A 63 14.20 -1.02 12.42
C SER A 63 13.38 -0.25 11.38
N PRO A 64 12.23 -0.79 10.93
CA PRO A 64 11.47 -0.16 9.86
C PRO A 64 10.64 1.03 10.34
N TRP A 65 10.40 1.98 9.45
CA TRP A 65 9.41 3.03 9.60
C TRP A 65 8.78 3.37 8.24
N VAL A 66 7.53 3.84 8.24
CA VAL A 66 6.75 4.09 7.03
C VAL A 66 6.61 5.58 6.81
N GLU A 67 6.84 6.05 5.58
CA GLU A 67 6.56 7.41 5.12
C GLU A 67 5.42 7.40 4.09
N LEU A 68 4.40 8.22 4.29
CA LEU A 68 3.38 8.50 3.29
C LEU A 68 3.65 9.85 2.63
N HIS A 69 3.73 9.87 1.30
CA HIS A 69 4.08 11.05 0.52
C HIS A 69 3.27 11.15 -0.78
N GLY A 70 3.36 12.29 -1.46
CA GLY A 70 2.47 12.60 -2.60
C GLY A 70 2.48 11.60 -3.77
N TRP A 71 3.44 10.66 -3.79
CA TRP A 71 3.55 9.63 -4.82
C TRP A 71 3.20 8.21 -4.32
N GLY A 72 2.84 8.04 -3.04
CA GLY A 72 2.52 6.74 -2.46
C GLY A 72 3.03 6.58 -1.02
N GLY A 73 3.53 5.39 -0.71
CA GLY A 73 4.21 5.07 0.53
C GLY A 73 5.64 4.61 0.29
N LEU A 74 6.46 4.71 1.32
CA LEU A 74 7.81 4.15 1.33
C LEU A 74 8.13 3.61 2.72
N THR A 75 8.49 2.33 2.77
CA THR A 75 9.03 1.69 3.97
C THR A 75 10.55 1.82 3.98
N HIS A 76 11.06 2.51 5.00
CA HIS A 76 12.49 2.62 5.26
C HIS A 76 12.93 1.53 6.21
N HIS A 77 14.05 0.88 5.91
CA HIS A 77 14.74 -0.06 6.79
C HIS A 77 16.22 -0.14 6.42
N ASP A 78 17.06 -0.65 7.34
CA ASP A 78 18.45 -0.97 7.03
C ASP A 78 18.53 -2.15 6.06
N ARG A 79 19.61 -2.25 5.26
CA ARG A 79 19.81 -3.40 4.37
C ARG A 79 19.88 -4.70 5.17
N ALA A 80 19.17 -5.74 4.74
CA ALA A 80 19.26 -7.05 5.36
C ALA A 80 20.66 -7.67 5.18
N ALA A 81 20.99 -8.64 6.04
CA ALA A 81 22.28 -9.33 5.98
C ALA A 81 22.47 -10.16 4.70
N ARG A 82 21.38 -10.57 4.05
CA ARG A 82 21.38 -11.39 2.83
C ARG A 82 20.42 -10.79 1.80
N ASP A 83 20.80 -10.81 0.53
CA ASP A 83 19.96 -10.33 -0.56
C ASP A 83 18.63 -11.10 -0.68
N ARG A 84 18.60 -12.37 -0.27
CA ARG A 84 17.37 -13.16 -0.20
C ARG A 84 16.38 -12.55 0.80
N ASP A 85 16.86 -12.03 1.92
CA ASP A 85 16.02 -11.50 2.98
C ASP A 85 15.46 -10.14 2.54
N ASP A 86 16.28 -9.29 1.87
CA ASP A 86 15.80 -8.08 1.19
C ASP A 86 14.74 -8.43 0.13
N ALA A 87 14.94 -9.48 -0.67
CA ALA A 87 13.96 -9.91 -1.65
C ALA A 87 12.63 -10.34 -1.00
N LEU A 88 12.67 -11.00 0.16
CA LEU A 88 11.46 -11.35 0.92
C LEU A 88 10.75 -10.11 1.46
N ILE A 89 11.50 -9.11 1.94
CA ILE A 89 10.94 -7.83 2.38
C ILE A 89 10.23 -7.15 1.20
N ILE A 90 10.87 -7.04 0.04
CA ILE A 90 10.31 -6.37 -1.13
C ILE A 90 9.06 -7.10 -1.66
N VAL A 91 9.01 -8.43 -1.68
CA VAL A 91 7.79 -9.15 -2.12
C VAL A 91 6.63 -8.99 -1.12
N ALA A 92 6.92 -8.74 0.16
CA ALA A 92 5.91 -8.75 1.20
C ALA A 92 4.85 -7.65 1.04
N GLY A 93 5.22 -6.47 0.50
CA GLY A 93 4.26 -5.38 0.29
C GLY A 93 3.22 -5.71 -0.77
N PRO A 94 3.62 -6.04 -2.02
CA PRO A 94 2.69 -6.49 -3.05
C PRO A 94 1.87 -7.70 -2.60
N ALA A 95 2.49 -8.66 -1.88
CA ALA A 95 1.77 -9.82 -1.36
C ALA A 95 0.68 -9.42 -0.35
N ALA A 96 0.93 -8.47 0.55
CA ALA A 96 -0.07 -7.96 1.49
C ALA A 96 -1.24 -7.30 0.78
N GLY A 97 -0.98 -6.49 -0.25
CA GLY A 97 -2.01 -5.93 -1.12
C GLY A 97 -2.82 -7.03 -1.80
N LEU A 98 -2.18 -7.98 -2.49
CA LEU A 98 -2.87 -9.08 -3.18
C LEU A 98 -3.74 -9.92 -2.23
N VAL A 99 -3.27 -10.19 -1.02
CA VAL A 99 -4.05 -10.90 0.01
C VAL A 99 -5.28 -10.08 0.40
N LEU A 100 -5.12 -8.77 0.69
CA LEU A 100 -6.25 -7.91 1.02
C LEU A 100 -7.27 -7.84 -0.14
N GLY A 101 -6.80 -7.64 -1.37
CA GLY A 101 -7.66 -7.61 -2.55
C GLY A 101 -8.40 -8.95 -2.76
N GLY A 102 -7.72 -10.08 -2.55
CA GLY A 102 -8.33 -11.41 -2.62
C GLY A 102 -9.42 -11.62 -1.55
N LEU A 103 -9.19 -11.15 -0.31
CA LEU A 103 -10.18 -11.20 0.76
C LEU A 103 -11.39 -10.30 0.48
N VAL A 104 -11.17 -9.10 -0.03
CA VAL A 104 -12.25 -8.18 -0.44
C VAL A 104 -13.07 -8.80 -1.57
N TRP A 105 -12.41 -9.38 -2.57
CA TRP A 105 -13.07 -10.04 -3.70
C TRP A 105 -13.90 -11.24 -3.24
N ALA A 106 -13.34 -12.09 -2.38
CA ALA A 106 -14.06 -13.23 -1.83
C ALA A 106 -15.25 -12.77 -0.97
N GLY A 107 -15.05 -11.74 -0.13
CA GLY A 107 -16.09 -11.17 0.72
C GLY A 107 -17.24 -10.56 -0.08
N SER A 108 -16.95 -9.86 -1.18
CA SER A 108 -17.97 -9.26 -2.04
C SER A 108 -18.87 -10.31 -2.72
N ARG A 109 -18.43 -11.58 -2.78
CA ARG A 109 -19.28 -12.67 -3.29
C ARG A 109 -20.46 -13.05 -2.43
N PHE A 110 -20.47 -12.61 -1.18
CA PHE A 110 -21.55 -12.86 -0.23
C PHE A 110 -22.53 -11.68 -0.11
N ILE A 111 -22.34 -10.62 -0.89
CA ILE A 111 -23.22 -9.44 -0.89
C ILE A 111 -24.19 -9.54 -2.07
N ASP A 112 -25.46 -9.25 -1.82
CA ASP A 112 -26.50 -9.21 -2.86
C ASP A 112 -26.18 -8.10 -3.89
N PRO A 113 -26.05 -8.43 -5.19
CA PRO A 113 -25.83 -7.44 -6.24
C PRO A 113 -26.90 -6.36 -6.32
N ALA A 114 -28.17 -6.67 -6.03
CA ALA A 114 -29.24 -5.68 -6.03
C ALA A 114 -29.05 -4.65 -4.91
N TRP A 115 -28.63 -5.12 -3.73
CA TRP A 115 -28.31 -4.25 -2.61
C TRP A 115 -27.09 -3.37 -2.89
N LEU A 116 -26.04 -3.90 -3.53
CA LEU A 116 -24.86 -3.09 -3.93
C LEU A 116 -25.24 -1.98 -4.92
N ALA A 117 -26.11 -2.28 -5.90
CA ALA A 117 -26.59 -1.29 -6.86
C ALA A 117 -27.33 -0.12 -6.20
N GLU A 118 -28.04 -0.38 -5.09
CA GLU A 118 -28.69 0.66 -4.28
C GLU A 118 -27.70 1.40 -3.35
N ASN A 119 -26.57 0.76 -3.00
CA ASN A 119 -25.57 1.26 -2.07
C ASN A 119 -24.24 1.60 -2.78
N TYR A 120 -24.33 2.50 -3.76
CA TYR A 120 -23.22 2.90 -4.65
C TYR A 120 -21.91 3.31 -3.94
N VAL A 121 -21.98 3.78 -2.68
CA VAL A 121 -20.79 4.12 -1.89
C VAL A 121 -20.00 2.87 -1.48
N VAL A 122 -20.72 1.83 -1.04
CA VAL A 122 -20.11 0.56 -0.64
C VAL A 122 -19.55 -0.14 -1.86
N ASP A 123 -20.31 -0.15 -2.95
CA ASP A 123 -19.87 -0.68 -4.24
C ASP A 123 -18.57 0.00 -4.71
N GLY A 124 -18.54 1.34 -4.70
CA GLY A 124 -17.33 2.10 -5.03
C GLY A 124 -16.15 1.87 -4.07
N ILE A 125 -16.39 1.62 -2.78
CA ILE A 125 -15.31 1.25 -1.84
C ILE A 125 -14.72 -0.11 -2.21
N ILE A 126 -15.57 -1.10 -2.50
CA ILE A 126 -15.15 -2.45 -2.90
C ILE A 126 -14.34 -2.36 -4.20
N ASP A 127 -14.85 -1.68 -5.21
CA ASP A 127 -14.18 -1.52 -6.50
C ASP A 127 -12.83 -0.83 -6.36
N ASN A 128 -12.76 0.26 -5.59
CA ASN A 128 -11.49 0.95 -5.32
C ASN A 128 -10.49 0.07 -4.57
N LEU A 129 -10.95 -0.69 -3.57
CA LEU A 129 -10.10 -1.64 -2.84
C LEU A 129 -9.56 -2.71 -3.78
N LEU A 130 -10.40 -3.29 -4.64
CA LEU A 130 -9.97 -4.29 -5.61
C LEU A 130 -8.99 -3.71 -6.63
N TYR A 131 -9.29 -2.54 -7.18
CA TYR A 131 -8.43 -1.87 -8.16
C TYR A 131 -7.03 -1.59 -7.58
N VAL A 132 -6.96 -1.01 -6.37
CA VAL A 132 -5.68 -0.66 -5.76
C VAL A 132 -4.94 -1.92 -5.29
N ASN A 133 -5.59 -2.82 -4.55
CA ASN A 133 -4.91 -3.94 -3.92
C ASN A 133 -4.62 -5.12 -4.87
N LEU A 134 -5.37 -5.27 -5.97
CA LEU A 134 -5.04 -6.24 -7.01
C LEU A 134 -4.27 -5.58 -8.15
N GLY A 135 -4.86 -4.56 -8.77
CA GLY A 135 -4.27 -3.89 -9.93
C GLY A 135 -2.94 -3.23 -9.63
N TRP A 136 -2.88 -2.33 -8.64
CA TRP A 136 -1.64 -1.63 -8.30
C TRP A 136 -0.58 -2.58 -7.74
N SER A 137 -0.94 -3.55 -6.91
CA SER A 137 0.04 -4.54 -6.40
C SER A 137 0.65 -5.39 -7.54
N LEU A 138 -0.11 -5.73 -8.57
CA LEU A 138 0.43 -6.38 -9.78
C LEU A 138 1.37 -5.44 -10.55
N VAL A 139 1.01 -4.16 -10.69
CA VAL A 139 1.89 -3.15 -11.29
C VAL A 139 3.19 -3.03 -10.49
N ASN A 140 3.13 -3.01 -9.16
CA ASN A 140 4.31 -2.95 -8.30
C ASN A 140 5.27 -4.14 -8.51
N LEU A 141 4.78 -5.29 -8.95
CA LEU A 141 5.63 -6.45 -9.29
C LEU A 141 6.28 -6.35 -10.69
N ALA A 142 5.96 -5.33 -11.48
CA ALA A 142 6.60 -5.13 -12.78
C ALA A 142 8.10 -4.83 -12.60
N PRO A 143 8.98 -5.32 -13.50
CA PRO A 143 10.43 -5.15 -13.41
C PRO A 143 10.88 -3.74 -13.86
N LEU A 144 10.31 -2.69 -13.28
CA LEU A 144 10.55 -1.30 -13.61
C LEU A 144 10.93 -0.53 -12.34
N TRP A 145 12.00 0.26 -12.40
CA TRP A 145 12.36 1.14 -11.28
C TRP A 145 11.39 2.35 -11.25
N PRO A 146 10.89 2.81 -10.09
CA PRO A 146 11.25 2.42 -8.71
C PRO A 146 10.42 1.30 -8.07
N LEU A 147 9.56 0.60 -8.83
CA LEU A 147 8.63 -0.40 -8.31
C LEU A 147 9.35 -1.59 -7.66
N ASP A 148 8.64 -2.30 -6.78
CA ASP A 148 9.14 -3.45 -6.02
C ASP A 148 9.74 -4.53 -6.93
N GLY A 149 9.08 -4.84 -8.05
CA GLY A 149 9.58 -5.78 -9.05
C GLY A 149 10.88 -5.34 -9.70
N GLY A 150 11.07 -4.03 -9.91
CA GLY A 150 12.33 -3.45 -10.38
C GLY A 150 13.46 -3.59 -9.34
N GLN A 151 13.14 -3.42 -8.06
CA GLN A 151 14.09 -3.62 -6.96
C GLN A 151 14.51 -5.10 -6.83
N LEU A 152 13.54 -6.03 -6.96
CA LEU A 152 13.81 -7.48 -7.00
C LEU A 152 14.70 -7.85 -8.17
N PHE A 153 14.40 -7.34 -9.36
CA PHE A 153 15.20 -7.60 -10.55
C PHE A 153 16.65 -7.14 -10.35
N ARG A 154 16.87 -5.97 -9.73
CA ARG A 154 18.20 -5.46 -9.41
C ARG A 154 18.97 -6.34 -8.42
N LEU A 155 18.32 -6.88 -7.38
CA LEU A 155 18.97 -7.87 -6.48
C LEU A 155 19.40 -9.13 -7.23
N GLY A 156 18.64 -9.54 -8.25
CA GLY A 156 19.00 -10.67 -9.11
C GLY A 156 20.19 -10.40 -10.04
N LEU A 157 20.36 -9.15 -10.50
CA LEU A 157 21.42 -8.73 -11.42
C LEU A 157 22.78 -8.42 -10.76
N ILE A 158 22.83 -8.18 -9.45
CA ILE A 158 24.08 -7.84 -8.72
C ILE A 158 24.85 -9.12 -8.29
N LYS A 159 24.51 -10.29 -8.85
CA LYS A 159 25.21 -11.56 -8.58
C LYS A 159 26.47 -11.73 -9.41
#